data_AF-A0A6G4W8M4-F1
#
_entry.id   AF-A0A6G4W8M4-F1
#
_cell.length_a   1.000
_cell.length_b   1.000
_cell.length_c   1.000
_cell.angle_alpha   90.00
_cell.angle_beta   90.00
_cell.angle_gamma   90.00
#
_symmetry.space_group_name_H-M   'P 1'
#
loop_
_entity.id
_entity.type
_entity.pdbx_description
1 polymer ?
#
loop_
_entity_poly.entity_id
_entity_poly.type
_entity_poly.pdbx_seq_one_letter_code
_entity_poly.pdbx_strand_id
1 'polypeptide(L)'
;MTAAALELTASRFGDGQTPFLSARRVSELLGVTLAELAGLIGVARNTLTARSGARKVDAALSPVVRILAMAGEMAGDEKRAAIWFKHQPIPGWAGKTAYDLVREGKADKVLAYLEAVRSGVYA
;
A
#
# COMPACT_ATOMS: atom_id res chain seq x y z
N MET A 1 8.62 -14.71 13.68
CA MET A 1 9.44 -14.54 12.45
C MET A 1 8.67 -13.77 11.37
N THR A 2 8.07 -12.61 11.69
CA THR A 2 7.14 -11.89 10.79
C THR A 2 7.75 -10.62 10.18
N ALA A 3 8.70 -9.97 10.85
CA ALA A 3 9.33 -8.75 10.33
C ALA A 3 10.22 -9.01 9.10
N ALA A 4 10.95 -10.13 9.06
CA ALA A 4 11.90 -10.44 7.98
C ALA A 4 11.22 -10.76 6.63
N ALA A 5 10.02 -11.35 6.65
CA ALA A 5 9.24 -11.60 5.43
C ALA A 5 8.66 -10.30 4.84
N LEU A 6 8.14 -9.43 5.73
CA LEU A 6 7.69 -8.08 5.37
C LEU A 6 8.83 -7.22 4.82
N GLU A 7 10.04 -7.29 5.38
CA GLU A 7 11.21 -6.57 4.87
C GLU A 7 11.61 -7.03 3.45
N LEU A 8 11.54 -8.33 3.16
CA LEU A 8 11.88 -8.86 1.84
C LEU A 8 10.90 -8.37 0.77
N THR A 9 9.61 -8.32 1.07
CA THR A 9 8.56 -7.83 0.16
C THR A 9 8.61 -6.30 0.03
N ALA A 10 8.86 -5.57 1.13
CA ALA A 10 9.02 -4.12 1.11
C ALA A 10 10.24 -3.65 0.30
N SER A 11 11.32 -4.43 0.26
CA SER A 11 12.53 -4.13 -0.51
C SER A 11 12.27 -3.91 -2.01
N ARG A 12 11.23 -4.55 -2.56
CA ARG A 12 10.82 -4.39 -3.97
C ARG A 12 10.28 -2.99 -4.25
N PHE A 13 9.70 -2.35 -3.26
CA PHE A 13 9.21 -0.97 -3.35
C PHE A 13 10.29 0.07 -3.07
N GLY A 14 11.48 -0.30 -2.62
CA GLY A 14 12.57 0.64 -2.38
C GLY A 14 13.08 1.32 -3.65
N ASP A 15 13.60 2.54 -3.51
CA ASP A 15 14.18 3.34 -4.60
C ASP A 15 15.56 2.86 -5.07
N GLY A 16 16.08 1.74 -4.56
CA GLY A 16 17.33 1.09 -4.98
C GLY A 16 18.62 1.85 -4.67
N GLN A 17 18.58 3.18 -4.61
CA GLN A 17 19.70 4.07 -4.28
C GLN A 17 19.49 4.83 -2.97
N THR A 18 18.27 4.87 -2.45
CA THR A 18 17.91 5.55 -1.20
C THR A 18 17.12 4.61 -0.29
N PRO A 19 17.11 4.83 1.04
CA PRO A 19 16.32 4.03 1.97
C PRO A 19 14.81 4.35 1.90
N PHE A 20 14.36 5.08 0.88
CA PHE A 20 12.98 5.50 0.72
C PHE A 20 12.23 4.61 -0.27
N LEU A 21 10.91 4.59 -0.13
CA LEU A 21 9.99 3.95 -1.05
C LEU A 21 9.91 4.70 -2.38
N SER A 22 9.88 3.94 -3.47
CA SER A 22 9.74 4.42 -4.84
C SER A 22 8.26 4.59 -5.20
N ALA A 23 7.80 5.84 -5.22
CA ALA A 23 6.46 6.18 -5.70
C ALA A 23 6.17 5.62 -7.10
N ARG A 24 7.20 5.58 -7.97
CA ARG A 24 7.10 5.03 -9.32
C ARG A 24 6.75 3.55 -9.31
N ARG A 25 7.49 2.72 -8.57
CA ARG A 25 7.23 1.27 -8.51
C ARG A 25 5.85 0.97 -7.93
N VAL A 26 5.44 1.70 -6.89
CA VAL A 26 4.09 1.58 -6.31
C VAL A 26 3.02 1.94 -7.34
N SER A 27 3.20 3.03 -8.09
CA SER A 27 2.25 3.44 -9.13
C SER A 27 2.15 2.44 -10.28
N GLU A 28 3.28 1.86 -10.69
CA GLU A 28 3.36 0.85 -11.75
C GLU A 28 2.65 -0.45 -11.33
N LEU A 29 2.88 -0.93 -10.11
CA LEU A 29 2.21 -2.12 -9.57
C LEU A 29 0.69 -1.93 -9.49
N LEU A 30 0.25 -0.77 -9.01
CA LEU A 30 -1.18 -0.45 -8.91
C LEU A 30 -1.81 -0.11 -10.27
N GLY A 31 -1.02 0.10 -11.33
CA GLY A 31 -1.51 0.58 -12.62
C GLY A 31 -2.26 1.91 -12.48
N VAL A 32 -1.67 2.86 -11.74
CA VAL A 32 -2.18 4.23 -11.57
C VAL A 32 -1.10 5.23 -11.95
N THR A 33 -1.52 6.43 -12.31
CA THR A 33 -0.60 7.55 -12.53
C THR A 33 0.02 8.02 -11.22
N LEU A 34 1.18 8.67 -11.29
CA LEU A 34 1.78 9.34 -10.12
C LEU A 34 0.86 10.41 -9.51
N ALA A 35 0.00 11.05 -10.32
CA ALA A 35 -0.96 12.03 -9.83
C ALA A 35 -2.08 11.37 -9.01
N GLU A 36 -2.61 10.24 -9.47
CA GLU A 36 -3.58 9.45 -8.71
C GLU A 36 -2.96 8.89 -7.44
N LEU A 37 -1.70 8.42 -7.49
CA LEU A 37 -0.98 7.96 -6.30
C LEU A 37 -0.80 9.10 -5.28
N ALA A 38 -0.46 10.31 -5.72
CA ALA A 38 -0.36 11.48 -4.85
C ALA A 38 -1.70 11.76 -4.13
N GLY A 39 -2.81 11.68 -4.87
CA GLY A 39 -4.16 11.81 -4.34
C GLY A 39 -4.54 10.69 -3.35
N LEU A 40 -4.14 9.46 -3.65
CA LEU A 40 -4.38 8.29 -2.79
C LEU A 40 -3.69 8.44 -1.43
N ILE A 41 -2.45 8.91 -1.40
CA ILE A 41 -1.64 9.03 -0.18
C ILE A 41 -1.71 10.43 0.46
N GLY A 42 -2.56 11.33 -0.06
CA GLY A 42 -2.79 12.65 0.53
C GLY A 42 -1.60 13.62 0.44
N VAL A 43 -0.74 13.50 -0.59
CA VAL A 43 0.37 14.44 -0.83
C VAL A 43 0.13 15.26 -2.09
N ALA A 44 0.70 16.47 -2.14
CA ALA A 44 0.67 17.26 -3.37
C ALA A 44 1.55 16.60 -4.44
N ARG A 45 1.15 16.68 -5.71
CA ARG A 45 1.91 16.15 -6.85
C ARG A 45 3.36 16.66 -6.87
N ASN A 46 3.58 17.94 -6.56
CA ASN A 46 4.91 18.54 -6.52
C ASN A 46 5.77 17.98 -5.37
N THR A 47 5.15 17.57 -4.27
CA THR A 47 5.85 16.91 -3.15
C THR A 47 6.34 15.52 -3.56
N LEU A 48 5.57 14.81 -4.40
CA LEU A 48 5.92 13.47 -4.87
C LEU A 48 7.20 13.44 -5.71
N THR A 49 7.48 14.52 -6.46
CA THR A 49 8.65 14.61 -7.35
C THR A 49 9.81 15.42 -6.76
N ALA A 50 9.58 16.18 -5.69
CA ALA A 50 10.62 17.00 -5.07
C ALA A 50 11.53 16.15 -4.16
N ARG A 51 12.86 16.31 -4.30
CA ARG A 51 13.84 15.66 -3.41
C ARG A 51 13.64 16.01 -1.93
N SER A 52 13.24 17.25 -1.63
CA SER A 52 12.91 17.69 -0.27
C SER A 52 11.65 17.00 0.30
N GLY A 53 10.78 16.47 -0.56
CA GLY A 53 9.57 15.75 -0.19
C GLY A 53 9.78 14.28 0.15
N ALA A 54 10.97 13.72 -0.08
CA ALA A 54 11.24 12.28 -0.01
C ALA A 54 10.78 11.64 1.31
N ARG A 55 11.12 12.23 2.46
CA ARG A 55 10.71 11.70 3.77
C ARG A 55 9.18 11.73 3.97
N LYS A 56 8.50 12.77 3.48
CA LYS A 56 7.04 12.89 3.59
C LYS A 56 6.34 11.89 2.69
N VAL A 57 6.85 11.72 1.46
CA VAL A 57 6.35 10.73 0.50
C VAL A 57 6.55 9.32 1.03
N ASP A 58 7.72 9.02 1.57
CA ASP A 58 8.04 7.72 2.17
C ASP A 58 7.06 7.36 3.30
N ALA A 59 6.86 8.28 4.25
CA ALA A 59 5.89 8.10 5.33
C ALA A 59 4.45 7.92 4.80
N ALA A 60 4.07 8.64 3.75
CA ALA A 60 2.73 8.55 3.15
C ALA A 60 2.53 7.25 2.34
N LEU A 61 3.59 6.72 1.72
CA LEU A 61 3.56 5.44 0.99
C LEU A 61 3.60 4.23 1.92
N SER A 62 4.19 4.36 3.11
CA SER A 62 4.41 3.26 4.04
C SER A 62 3.14 2.43 4.34
N PRO A 63 1.97 3.02 4.67
CA PRO A 63 0.76 2.24 4.89
C PRO A 63 0.30 1.46 3.64
N VAL A 64 0.41 2.05 2.45
CA VAL A 64 0.03 1.40 1.19
C VAL A 64 0.93 0.20 0.91
N VAL A 65 2.24 0.38 1.04
CA VAL A 65 3.22 -0.70 0.84
C VAL A 65 3.02 -1.82 1.85
N ARG A 66 2.72 -1.50 3.12
CA ARG A 66 2.43 -2.52 4.15
C ARG A 66 1.17 -3.32 3.82
N ILE A 67 0.11 -2.67 3.32
CA ILE A 67 -1.11 -3.35 2.88
C ILE A 67 -0.81 -4.30 1.72
N LEU A 68 -0.10 -3.82 0.69
CA LEU A 68 0.24 -4.61 -0.49
C LEU A 68 1.16 -5.79 -0.15
N ALA A 69 2.13 -5.59 0.74
CA ALA A 69 3.02 -6.66 1.19
C ALA A 69 2.24 -7.73 1.95
N MET A 70 1.42 -7.35 2.92
CA MET A 70 0.62 -8.31 3.71
C MET A 70 -0.39 -9.05 2.84
N ALA A 71 -1.11 -8.34 1.96
CA ALA A 71 -2.04 -8.97 1.02
C ALA A 71 -1.31 -9.86 0.00
N GLY A 72 -0.11 -9.48 -0.44
CA GLY A 72 0.74 -10.26 -1.34
C GLY A 72 1.21 -11.56 -0.71
N GLU A 73 1.63 -11.52 0.56
CA GLU A 73 1.97 -12.71 1.34
C GLU A 73 0.78 -13.67 1.48
N MET A 74 -0.42 -13.14 1.74
CA MET A 74 -1.63 -13.94 1.86
C MET A 74 -2.12 -14.51 0.52
N ALA A 75 -1.97 -13.76 -0.57
CA ALA A 75 -2.43 -14.15 -1.91
C ALA A 75 -1.39 -14.95 -2.72
N GLY A 76 -0.13 -14.95 -2.27
CA GLY A 76 1.02 -15.54 -2.95
C GLY A 76 1.52 -14.78 -4.18
N ASP A 77 0.97 -13.59 -4.47
CA ASP A 77 1.34 -12.77 -5.64
C ASP A 77 1.00 -11.28 -5.41
N GLU A 78 1.98 -10.40 -5.62
CA GLU A 78 1.82 -8.94 -5.54
C GLU A 78 0.83 -8.39 -6.56
N LYS A 79 0.74 -8.98 -7.76
CA LYS A 79 -0.24 -8.55 -8.77
C LYS A 79 -1.66 -8.85 -8.32
N ARG A 80 -1.87 -10.00 -7.68
CA ARG A 80 -3.16 -10.33 -7.06
C ARG A 80 -3.49 -9.38 -5.92
N ALA A 81 -2.51 -9.03 -5.10
CA ALA A 81 -2.69 -8.03 -4.05
C ALA A 81 -3.09 -6.66 -4.61
N ALA A 82 -2.48 -6.22 -5.71
CA ALA A 82 -2.84 -4.97 -6.38
C ALA A 82 -4.27 -4.99 -6.95
N ILE A 83 -4.68 -6.10 -7.56
CA ILE A 83 -6.05 -6.30 -8.07
C ILE A 83 -7.04 -6.27 -6.90
N TRP A 84 -6.77 -7.02 -5.83
CA TRP A 84 -7.59 -7.03 -4.61
C TRP A 84 -7.70 -5.62 -4.02
N PHE A 85 -6.59 -4.92 -3.89
CA PHE A 85 -6.53 -3.59 -3.29
C PHE A 85 -7.45 -2.60 -4.01
N LYS A 86 -7.49 -2.64 -5.35
CA LYS A 86 -8.26 -1.72 -6.19
C LYS A 86 -9.70 -2.13 -6.43
N HIS A 87 -9.98 -3.43 -6.44
CA HIS A 87 -11.23 -3.92 -7.04
C HIS A 87 -12.05 -4.81 -6.11
N GLN A 88 -11.48 -5.36 -5.04
CA GLN A 88 -12.22 -6.22 -4.14
C GLN A 88 -12.79 -5.41 -2.96
N PRO A 89 -14.12 -5.38 -2.78
CA PRO A 89 -14.73 -4.78 -1.61
C PRO A 89 -14.31 -5.50 -0.33
N ILE A 90 -14.08 -4.74 0.74
CA ILE A 90 -13.85 -5.29 2.07
C ILE A 90 -15.21 -5.50 2.76
N PRO A 91 -15.53 -6.72 3.23
CA PRO A 91 -16.73 -6.98 4.01
C PRO A 91 -16.85 -6.04 5.22
N GLY A 92 -18.07 -5.54 5.48
CA GLY A 92 -18.33 -4.61 6.57
C GLY A 92 -18.01 -3.12 6.27
N TRP A 93 -17.53 -2.81 5.07
CA TRP A 93 -17.20 -1.43 4.66
C TRP A 93 -18.11 -0.87 3.56
N ALA A 94 -19.37 -1.30 3.53
CA ALA A 94 -20.39 -0.79 2.59
C ALA A 94 -19.95 -0.81 1.11
N GLY A 95 -19.27 -1.89 0.69
CA GLY A 95 -18.81 -2.05 -0.69
C GLY A 95 -17.47 -1.35 -1.02
N LYS A 96 -16.83 -0.67 -0.06
CA LYS A 96 -15.55 0.01 -0.27
C LYS A 96 -14.39 -0.95 -0.42
N THR A 97 -13.48 -0.62 -1.32
CA THR A 97 -12.21 -1.34 -1.53
C THR A 97 -11.13 -0.84 -0.57
N ALA A 98 -10.00 -1.54 -0.50
CA ALA A 98 -8.84 -1.05 0.24
C ALA A 98 -8.34 0.30 -0.32
N TYR A 99 -8.38 0.48 -1.64
CA TYR A 99 -8.06 1.74 -2.31
C TYR A 99 -8.94 2.89 -1.82
N ASP A 100 -10.26 2.69 -1.73
CA ASP A 100 -11.18 3.71 -1.23
C ASP A 100 -10.91 4.06 0.23
N LEU A 101 -10.67 3.05 1.06
CA LEU A 101 -10.40 3.24 2.49
C LEU A 101 -9.07 3.96 2.71
N VAL A 102 -8.02 3.64 1.95
CA VAL A 102 -6.74 4.36 2.01
C VAL A 102 -6.93 5.81 1.59
N ARG A 103 -7.69 6.07 0.51
CA ARG A 103 -8.00 7.43 0.05
C ARG A 103 -8.77 8.24 1.10
N GLU A 104 -9.57 7.58 1.93
CA GLU A 104 -10.26 8.18 3.08
C GLU A 104 -9.39 8.33 4.34
N GLY A 105 -8.09 8.01 4.27
CA GLY A 105 -7.17 8.06 5.42
C GLY A 105 -7.37 6.91 6.42
N LYS A 106 -8.03 5.81 6.01
CA LYS A 106 -8.35 4.64 6.85
C LYS A 106 -7.42 3.45 6.58
N ALA A 107 -6.17 3.70 6.19
CA ALA A 107 -5.21 2.64 5.89
C ALA A 107 -4.99 1.68 7.09
N ASP A 108 -4.98 2.21 8.31
CA ASP A 108 -4.84 1.38 9.54
C ASP A 108 -5.99 0.40 9.72
N LYS A 109 -7.20 0.75 9.25
CA LYS A 109 -8.36 -0.15 9.31
C LYS A 109 -8.22 -1.31 8.32
N VAL A 110 -7.64 -1.05 7.15
CA VAL A 110 -7.33 -2.10 6.17
C VAL A 110 -6.27 -3.05 6.73
N LEU A 111 -5.21 -2.51 7.35
CA LEU A 111 -4.17 -3.32 7.99
C LEU A 111 -4.75 -4.18 9.12
N ALA A 112 -5.60 -3.60 9.99
CA ALA A 112 -6.26 -4.34 11.05
C ALA A 112 -7.17 -5.45 10.51
N TYR A 113 -7.89 -5.19 9.41
CA TYR A 113 -8.70 -6.20 8.73
C TYR A 113 -7.84 -7.36 8.20
N LEU A 114 -6.75 -7.06 7.48
CA LEU A 114 -5.85 -8.10 6.97
C LEU A 114 -5.22 -8.94 8.09
N GLU A 115 -4.86 -8.32 9.20
CA GLU A 115 -4.37 -9.02 10.39
C GLU A 115 -5.43 -9.96 10.99
N ALA A 116 -6.67 -9.50 11.09
CA ALA A 116 -7.78 -10.28 11.62
C ALA A 116 -8.12 -11.47 10.70
N VAL A 117 -8.07 -11.29 9.38
CA VAL A 117 -8.22 -12.39 8.41
C VAL A 117 -7.05 -13.37 8.54
N ARG A 118 -5.80 -12.87 8.61
CA ARG A 118 -4.60 -13.70 8.75
C ARG A 118 -4.61 -14.56 10.02
N SER A 119 -5.14 -14.03 11.12
CA SER A 119 -5.25 -14.74 12.40
C SER A 119 -6.46 -15.69 12.49
N GLY A 120 -7.28 -15.76 11.44
CA GLY A 120 -8.49 -16.60 11.41
C GLY A 120 -9.65 -16.06 12.25
N VAL A 121 -9.59 -14.80 12.67
CA VAL A 121 -10.65 -14.12 13.44
C VAL A 121 -11.82 -13.73 12.52
N TYR A 122 -11.57 -13.57 11.22
CA TYR A 122 -12.59 -13.48 10.17
C TYR A 122 -12.56 -14.76 9.33
N ALA A 123 -13.51 -15.67 9.55
CA ALA A 123 -13.80 -16.83 8.72
C ALA A 123 -15.33 -16.98 8.58
#